data_AF-A0A2E6J9U1-F1
#
_entry.id   AF-A0A2E6J9U1-F1
#
_cell.length_a   1.000
_cell.length_b   1.000
_cell.length_c   1.000
_cell.angle_alpha   90.00
_cell.angle_beta   90.00
_cell.angle_gamma   90.00
#
_symmetry.space_group_name_H-M   'P 1'
#
loop_
_entity.id
_entity.type
_entity.pdbx_description
1 polymer ?
#
loop_
_entity_poly.entity_id
_entity_poly.type
_entity_poly.pdbx_seq_one_letter_code
_entity_poly.pdbx_strand_id
1 'polypeptide(L)'
;MEQRHIHLDSGRSCLALEREYWQALEVFAYEDGWNNWREFFYMRVLPNKPTNISLASHARKMVTLFLFDEFDDLRQSHARDCADY
;
A
#
# COMPACT_ATOMS: atom_id res chain seq x y z
N MET A 1 -12.68 -11.64 -0.10
CA MET A 1 -12.30 -10.29 -0.57
C MET A 1 -13.33 -9.30 -0.04
N GLU A 2 -12.88 -8.13 0.39
CA GLU A 2 -13.70 -7.01 0.80
C GLU A 2 -13.71 -5.95 -0.29
N GLN A 3 -14.86 -5.33 -0.51
CA GLN A 3 -15.02 -4.27 -1.50
C GLN A 3 -15.08 -2.91 -0.83
N ARG A 4 -14.37 -1.94 -1.39
CA ARG A 4 -14.43 -0.54 -0.99
C ARG A 4 -14.64 0.36 -2.19
N HIS A 5 -15.44 1.41 -1.99
CA HIS A 5 -15.66 2.41 -3.03
C HIS A 5 -14.45 3.32 -3.18
N ILE A 6 -14.08 3.58 -4.43
CA ILE A 6 -13.04 4.52 -4.83
C ILE A 6 -13.59 5.50 -5.87
N HIS A 7 -12.96 6.66 -5.99
CA HIS A 7 -13.23 7.63 -7.03
C HIS A 7 -12.02 7.65 -7.97
N LEU A 8 -12.27 7.36 -9.24
CA LEU A 8 -11.32 7.49 -10.33
C LEU A 8 -11.76 8.63 -11.23
N ASP A 9 -10.90 9.07 -12.15
CA ASP A 9 -11.27 10.09 -13.14
C ASP A 9 -12.44 9.66 -14.04
N SER A 10 -12.63 8.35 -14.20
CA SER A 10 -13.79 7.76 -14.89
C SER A 10 -15.06 7.70 -14.04
N GLY A 11 -15.01 8.16 -12.78
CA GLY A 11 -16.12 8.19 -11.84
C GLY A 11 -15.96 7.22 -10.66
N ARG A 12 -17.07 6.97 -9.96
CA ARG A 12 -17.12 6.08 -8.80
C ARG A 12 -16.96 4.63 -9.25
N SER A 13 -16.04 3.91 -8.61
CA SER A 13 -15.77 2.50 -8.86
C SER A 13 -15.70 1.71 -7.54
N CYS A 14 -15.60 0.39 -7.65
CA CYS A 14 -15.42 -0.52 -6.52
C CYS A 14 -14.11 -1.29 -6.71
N LEU A 15 -13.28 -1.30 -5.68
CA LEU A 15 -12.06 -2.11 -5.65
C LEU A 15 -12.30 -3.27 -4.68
N ALA A 16 -12.01 -4.49 -5.12
CA ALA A 16 -12.05 -5.70 -4.32
C ALA A 16 -10.63 -6.18 -4.02
N LEU A 17 -10.26 -6.26 -2.74
CA LEU A 17 -8.99 -6.81 -2.28
C LEU A 17 -9.21 -7.79 -1.12
N GLU A 18 -8.24 -8.62 -0.81
CA GLU A 18 -8.22 -9.39 0.43
C GLU A 18 -8.09 -8.46 1.64
N ARG A 19 -8.60 -8.90 2.79
CA ARG A 19 -8.68 -8.06 4.00
C ARG A 19 -7.29 -7.58 4.44
N GLU A 20 -6.29 -8.44 4.30
CA GLU A 20 -4.91 -8.20 4.69
C GLU A 20 -4.30 -7.05 3.88
N TYR A 21 -4.64 -6.93 2.59
CA TYR A 21 -4.20 -5.78 1.79
C TYR A 21 -4.90 -4.48 2.21
N TRP A 22 -6.17 -4.55 2.61
CA TRP A 22 -6.85 -3.37 3.15
C TRP A 22 -6.26 -2.92 4.48
N GLN A 23 -5.94 -3.86 5.37
CA GLN A 23 -5.29 -3.57 6.64
C GLN A 23 -3.91 -2.96 6.42
N ALA A 24 -3.11 -3.53 5.53
CA ALA A 24 -1.80 -2.96 5.19
C ALA A 24 -1.90 -1.52 4.66
N LEU A 25 -2.90 -1.23 3.81
CA LEU A 25 -3.13 0.15 3.34
C LEU A 25 -3.49 1.12 4.47
N GLU A 26 -4.25 0.67 5.47
CA GLU A 26 -4.57 1.49 6.65
C GLU A 26 -3.35 1.73 7.53
N VAL A 27 -2.52 0.70 7.74
CA VAL A 27 -1.27 0.80 8.51
C VAL A 27 -0.30 1.77 7.82
N PHE A 28 -0.02 1.57 6.53
CA PHE A 28 0.88 2.47 5.80
C PHE A 28 0.38 3.91 5.76
N ALA A 29 -0.94 4.11 5.59
CA ALA A 29 -1.51 5.44 5.65
C ALA A 29 -1.28 6.09 7.03
N TYR A 30 -1.51 5.33 8.11
CA TYR A 30 -1.29 5.83 9.47
C TYR A 30 0.18 6.15 9.75
N GLU A 31 1.11 5.26 9.36
CA GLU A 31 2.54 5.41 9.61
C GLU A 31 3.17 6.57 8.82
N ASP A 32 2.76 6.75 7.56
CA ASP A 32 3.17 7.91 6.74
C ASP A 32 2.48 9.22 7.18
N GLY A 33 1.59 9.19 8.18
CA GLY A 33 0.90 10.37 8.72
C GLY A 33 -0.29 10.88 7.90
N TRP A 34 -0.88 10.02 7.05
CA TRP A 34 -2.10 10.34 6.30
C TRP A 34 -3.34 10.21 7.19
N ASN A 35 -4.33 11.07 6.94
CA ASN A 35 -5.58 11.05 7.70
C ASN A 35 -6.44 9.82 7.40
N ASN A 36 -6.29 9.23 6.20
CA ASN A 36 -7.07 8.08 5.78
C ASN A 36 -6.38 7.30 4.65
N TRP A 37 -6.75 6.02 4.52
CA TRP A 37 -6.22 5.13 3.49
C TRP A 37 -6.51 5.60 2.05
N ARG A 38 -7.56 6.40 1.82
CA ARG A 38 -7.91 6.83 0.45
C ARG A 38 -6.90 7.83 -0.10
N GLU A 39 -6.49 8.80 0.71
CA GLU A 39 -5.46 9.77 0.32
C GLU A 39 -4.14 9.06 0.03
N PHE A 40 -3.70 8.18 0.94
CA PHE A 40 -2.54 7.33 0.70
C PHE A 40 -2.68 6.52 -0.60
N PHE A 41 -3.83 5.87 -0.80
CA PHE A 41 -4.08 5.08 -2.00
C PHE A 41 -3.97 5.90 -3.27
N TYR A 42 -4.60 7.08 -3.33
CA TYR A 42 -4.55 7.94 -4.53
C TYR A 42 -3.16 8.53 -4.79
N MET A 43 -2.38 8.81 -3.74
CA MET A 43 -1.09 9.47 -3.86
C MET A 43 0.09 8.49 -4.00
N ARG A 44 -0.03 7.27 -3.48
CA ARG A 44 1.08 6.31 -3.38
C ARG A 44 0.84 5.01 -4.14
N VAL A 45 -0.41 4.57 -4.26
CA VAL A 45 -0.75 3.26 -4.84
C VAL A 45 -1.32 3.37 -6.26
N LEU A 46 -2.17 4.36 -6.52
CA LEU A 46 -2.80 4.56 -7.82
C LEU A 46 -1.86 5.09 -8.91
N PRO A 47 -0.88 5.98 -8.63
CA PRO A 47 -0.04 6.54 -9.67
C PRO A 47 0.75 5.48 -10.43
N ASN A 48 1.02 5.74 -11.71
CA ASN A 48 1.80 4.86 -12.57
C ASN A 48 1.21 3.44 -12.78
N LYS A 49 -0.09 3.24 -12.53
CA LYS A 49 -0.77 1.98 -12.85
C LYS A 49 -0.60 1.65 -14.33
N PRO A 50 0.04 0.52 -14.69
CA PRO A 50 0.14 0.08 -16.08
C PRO A 50 -1.25 -0.19 -16.67
N THR A 51 -1.44 0.12 -17.96
CA THR A 51 -2.73 -0.08 -18.65
C THR A 51 -3.08 -1.55 -18.83
N ASN A 52 -2.09 -2.44 -18.85
CA ASN A 52 -2.25 -3.88 -19.09
C ASN A 52 -2.58 -4.72 -17.83
N ILE A 53 -2.72 -4.10 -16.65
CA ILE A 53 -3.10 -4.82 -15.41
C ILE A 53 -4.33 -4.22 -14.74
N SER A 54 -5.07 -5.08 -14.04
CA SER A 54 -6.19 -4.66 -13.22
C SER A 54 -5.73 -3.77 -12.05
N LEU A 55 -6.60 -2.87 -11.59
CA LEU A 55 -6.30 -2.04 -10.42
C LEU A 55 -6.06 -2.88 -9.16
N ALA A 56 -6.80 -3.99 -8.99
CA ALA A 56 -6.60 -4.89 -7.87
C ALA A 56 -5.21 -5.54 -7.91
N SER A 57 -4.76 -6.02 -9.07
CA SER A 57 -3.42 -6.57 -9.24
C SER A 57 -2.33 -5.53 -8.97
N HIS A 58 -2.53 -4.30 -9.44
CA HIS A 58 -1.59 -3.20 -9.18
C HIS A 58 -1.52 -2.84 -7.69
N ALA A 59 -2.67 -2.69 -7.03
CA ALA A 59 -2.73 -2.37 -5.61
C ALA A 59 -2.02 -3.44 -4.76
N ARG A 60 -2.28 -4.73 -5.01
CA ARG A 60 -1.55 -5.82 -4.35
C ARG A 60 -0.04 -5.70 -4.54
N LYS A 61 0.41 -5.48 -5.79
CA LYS A 61 1.83 -5.30 -6.10
C LYS A 61 2.45 -4.15 -5.30
N MET A 62 1.79 -2.99 -5.25
CA MET A 62 2.31 -1.83 -4.52
C MET A 62 2.39 -2.08 -3.01
N VAL A 63 1.35 -2.66 -2.41
CA VAL A 63 1.37 -3.03 -0.98
C VAL A 63 2.50 -4.01 -0.69
N THR A 64 2.69 -5.03 -1.53
CA THR A 64 3.80 -5.98 -1.38
C THR A 64 5.17 -5.29 -1.49
N LEU A 65 5.33 -4.31 -2.38
CA LEU A 65 6.58 -3.55 -2.48
C LEU A 65 6.85 -2.74 -1.20
N PHE A 66 5.84 -2.08 -0.63
CA PHE A 66 5.99 -1.36 0.63
C PHE A 66 6.35 -2.29 1.80
N LEU A 67 5.73 -3.47 1.88
CA LEU A 67 6.08 -4.47 2.90
C LEU A 67 7.53 -4.94 2.80
N PHE A 68 8.05 -5.10 1.58
CA PHE A 68 9.46 -5.47 1.39
C PHE A 68 10.42 -4.35 1.76
N ASP A 69 10.07 -3.11 1.45
CA ASP A 69 10.84 -1.92 1.82
C ASP A 69 10.96 -1.79 3.35
N GLU A 70 9.82 -1.89 4.06
CA GLU A 70 9.77 -1.88 5.52
C GLU A 70 10.58 -3.05 6.12
N PHE A 71 10.49 -4.25 5.53
CA PHE A 71 11.26 -5.40 5.98
C PHE A 71 12.76 -5.20 5.81
N ASP A 72 13.20 -4.60 4.70
CA ASP A 72 14.61 -4.28 4.47
C ASP A 72 15.13 -3.20 5.43
N ASP A 73 14.30 -2.22 5.79
CA ASP A 73 14.62 -1.21 6.80
C ASP A 73 14.79 -1.81 8.20
N LEU A 74 13.87 -2.69 8.61
CA LEU A 74 13.96 -3.42 9.89
C LEU A 74 15.20 -4.31 9.94
N ARG A 75 15.54 -4.96 8.82
CA ARG A 75 16.74 -5.79 8.74
C ARG A 75 18.02 -4.96 8.90
N GLN A 76 18.03 -3.74 8.35
CA GLN A 76 19.16 -2.82 8.48
C GLN A 76 19.28 -2.22 9.88
N SER A 77 18.18 -1.88 10.54
CA SER A 77 18.21 -1.36 11.92
C SER A 77 18.76 -2.41 12.89
N HIS A 78 18.26 -3.66 12.81
CA HIS A 78 18.77 -4.77 13.62
C HIS A 78 20.26 -5.05 13.38
N ALA A 79 20.73 -4.95 12.14
CA ALA A 79 22.14 -5.14 11.82
C ALA A 79 23.04 -4.05 12.42
N ARG A 80 22.55 -2.80 12.52
CA ARG A 80 23.27 -1.69 13.17
C ARG A 80 23.34 -1.90 14.67
N ASP A 81 22.22 -2.23 15.31
CA ASP A 81 22.15 -2.45 16.76
C ASP A 81 23.07 -3.60 17.22
N CYS A 82 23.28 -4.61 16.38
CA CYS A 82 24.24 -5.70 16.66
C CYS A 82 25.71 -5.34 16.39
N ALA A 83 26.00 -4.33 15.56
CA ALA A 83 27.36 -3.91 15.24
C ALA A 83 27.95 -2.92 16.26
N ASP A 84 27.08 -2.29 17.06
CA ASP A 84 27.46 -1.33 18.11
C ASP A 84 27.71 -1.98 19.49
N TYR A 85 27.74 -3.33 19.56
CA TYR A 85 27.95 -4.13 20.78
C TYR A 85 29.29 -4.86 20.83
#